data_AF-A0A5N5FAT7-F1
#
_entry.id   AF-A0A5N5FAT7-F1
#
_cell.length_a   1.000
_cell.length_b   1.000
_cell.length_c   1.000
_cell.angle_alpha   90.00
_cell.angle_beta   90.00
_cell.angle_gamma   90.00
#
_symmetry.space_group_name_H-M   'P 1'
#
loop_
_entity.id
_entity.type
_entity.pdbx_description
1 polymer ?
#
loop_
_entity_poly.entity_id
_entity_poly.type
_entity_poly.pdbx_seq_one_letter_code
_entity_poly.pdbx_strand_id
1 'polypeptide(L)'
;MARTMNNDIDNYNRALKKKRMTYKDDGQEKHSYLDQKVVLSVDIYHADGLDGPNYGTICCTNSVYQLVLWVEPGKEYESKFVYGSPNPKWNRQVNFQFSASLLEWGSLHVEILRKDNSEPGTSNGISGVSRTRIPLPKINQKKEGKFGLTKSEGHVLKAEGHIFLSMKLGQYISLDD
;
A
#
# COMPACT_ATOMS: atom_id res chain seq x y z
N MET A 1 40.46 -12.37 -41.63
CA MET A 1 40.00 -11.32 -40.69
C MET A 1 39.31 -11.97 -39.50
N ALA A 2 40.07 -12.40 -38.48
CA ALA A 2 39.55 -13.09 -37.29
C ALA A 2 40.51 -12.98 -36.09
N ARG A 3 40.97 -11.77 -35.75
CA ARG A 3 41.94 -11.57 -34.64
C ARG A 3 41.59 -10.45 -33.66
N THR A 4 40.39 -9.87 -33.73
CA THR A 4 40.05 -8.67 -32.94
C THR A 4 38.94 -8.88 -31.91
N MET A 5 38.32 -10.06 -31.80
CA MET A 5 37.17 -10.28 -30.87
C MET A 5 37.51 -10.98 -29.55
N ASN A 6 38.71 -11.54 -29.37
CA ASN A 6 39.04 -12.29 -28.14
C ASN A 6 39.59 -11.42 -27.00
N ASN A 7 40.19 -10.27 -27.32
CA ASN A 7 40.84 -9.41 -26.30
C ASN A 7 39.82 -8.73 -25.36
N ASP A 8 38.60 -8.46 -25.83
CA ASP A 8 37.59 -7.75 -25.05
C ASP A 8 36.93 -8.66 -24.00
N ILE A 9 36.75 -9.95 -24.32
CA ILE A 9 36.17 -10.95 -23.41
C ILE A 9 37.15 -11.22 -22.25
N ASP A 10 38.44 -11.32 -22.55
CA ASP A 10 39.48 -11.56 -21.54
C ASP A 10 39.63 -10.35 -20.60
N ASN A 11 39.47 -9.13 -21.12
CA ASN A 11 39.51 -7.92 -20.31
C ASN A 11 38.28 -7.79 -19.40
N TYR A 12 37.08 -8.11 -19.90
CA TYR A 12 35.85 -8.12 -19.11
C TYR A 12 35.90 -9.13 -17.96
N ASN A 13 36.39 -10.34 -18.24
CA ASN A 13 36.54 -11.39 -17.22
C ASN A 13 37.61 -11.05 -16.17
N ARG A 14 38.69 -10.35 -16.57
CA ARG A 14 39.73 -9.86 -15.64
C ARG A 14 39.21 -8.74 -14.74
N ALA A 15 38.37 -7.85 -15.26
CA ALA A 15 37.72 -6.79 -14.48
C ALA A 15 36.71 -7.34 -13.46
N LEU A 16 35.94 -8.36 -13.83
CA LEU A 16 35.03 -9.06 -12.90
C LEU A 16 35.78 -9.85 -11.83
N LYS A 17 36.92 -10.46 -12.16
CA LYS A 17 37.79 -11.13 -11.17
C LYS A 17 38.41 -10.15 -10.19
N LYS A 18 38.84 -8.95 -10.64
CA LYS A 18 39.32 -7.88 -9.76
C LYS A 18 38.23 -7.34 -8.84
N LYS A 19 37.00 -7.12 -9.35
CA LYS A 19 35.85 -6.74 -8.51
C LYS A 19 35.45 -7.81 -7.49
N ARG A 20 35.63 -9.09 -7.80
CA ARG A 20 35.36 -10.20 -6.87
C ARG A 20 36.46 -10.41 -5.81
N MET A 21 37.69 -9.94 -6.05
CA MET A 21 38.84 -10.14 -5.15
C MET A 21 39.17 -8.95 -4.23
N THR A 22 38.49 -7.81 -4.36
CA THR A 22 38.68 -6.65 -3.45
C THR A 22 37.68 -6.61 -2.29
N TYR A 23 37.10 -7.75 -1.89
CA TYR A 23 36.19 -7.86 -0.74
C TYR A 23 36.60 -9.01 0.19
N LYS A 24 37.83 -8.95 0.69
CA LYS A 24 38.36 -9.59 1.91
C LYS A 24 39.57 -8.71 2.28
N ASP A 25 39.81 -8.21 3.48
CA ASP A 25 39.31 -8.50 4.82
C ASP A 25 39.94 -7.43 5.71
N ASP A 26 39.19 -6.40 6.03
CA ASP A 26 39.63 -5.34 6.94
C ASP A 26 38.47 -5.17 7.91
N GLY A 27 38.56 -5.89 9.04
CA GLY A 27 37.53 -5.92 10.05
C GLY A 27 37.18 -4.53 10.57
N GLN A 28 36.01 -4.04 10.21
CA GLN A 28 35.26 -3.04 10.96
C GLN A 28 33.79 -3.06 10.53
N GLU A 29 32.95 -3.50 11.47
CA GLU A 29 31.51 -3.24 11.57
C GLU A 29 30.64 -3.67 10.38
N LYS A 30 30.45 -5.00 10.26
CA LYS A 30 29.10 -5.50 9.97
C LYS A 30 28.21 -5.19 11.17
N HIS A 31 27.78 -3.92 11.29
CA HIS A 31 26.45 -3.69 11.80
C HIS A 31 25.54 -4.46 10.85
N SER A 32 24.98 -5.55 11.37
CA SER A 32 23.75 -6.10 10.85
C SER A 32 22.87 -4.92 10.45
N TYR A 33 22.56 -4.80 9.17
CA TYR A 33 21.29 -4.19 8.76
C TYR A 33 20.23 -5.12 9.35
N LEU A 34 20.06 -5.02 10.67
CA LEU A 34 18.98 -5.63 11.39
C LEU A 34 17.74 -5.20 10.66
N ASP A 35 16.87 -6.17 10.51
CA ASP A 35 15.56 -6.13 9.90
C ASP A 35 14.72 -5.04 10.58
N GLN A 36 15.04 -3.76 10.31
CA GLN A 36 14.53 -2.61 11.02
C GLN A 36 13.04 -2.54 10.70
N LYS A 37 12.23 -2.93 11.67
CA LYS A 37 10.79 -2.89 11.57
C LYS A 37 10.31 -1.48 11.77
N VAL A 38 9.52 -1.03 10.82
CA VAL A 38 8.87 0.26 10.84
C VAL A 38 7.41 0.05 11.19
N VAL A 39 6.84 0.99 11.97
CA VAL A 39 5.42 1.02 12.26
C VAL A 39 4.78 2.20 11.52
N LEU A 40 3.77 1.92 10.70
CA LEU A 40 2.86 2.91 10.15
C LEU A 40 1.56 2.88 10.94
N SER A 41 1.29 3.95 11.67
CA SER A 41 0.00 4.19 12.30
C SER A 41 -0.90 4.94 11.33
N VAL A 42 -2.10 4.42 11.08
CA VAL A 42 -3.10 5.00 10.19
C VAL A 42 -4.38 5.25 10.97
N ASP A 43 -4.79 6.52 11.07
CA ASP A 43 -6.08 6.95 11.59
C ASP A 43 -7.06 7.14 10.44
N ILE A 44 -8.09 6.32 10.40
CA ILE A 44 -9.12 6.30 9.36
C ILE A 44 -10.34 7.02 9.90
N TYR A 45 -10.74 8.12 9.27
CA TYR A 45 -11.91 8.89 9.71
C TYR A 45 -13.17 8.40 8.99
N HIS A 46 -13.31 8.76 7.71
CA HIS A 46 -14.49 8.48 6.90
C HIS A 46 -14.16 8.57 5.41
N ALA A 47 -15.09 8.16 4.57
CA ALA A 47 -15.09 8.47 3.14
C ALA A 47 -16.26 9.41 2.81
N ASP A 48 -16.14 10.13 1.69
CA ASP A 48 -17.21 10.96 1.14
C ASP A 48 -17.43 10.68 -0.35
N GLY A 49 -18.65 10.95 -0.83
CA GLY A 49 -18.96 10.92 -2.26
C GLY A 49 -18.82 9.55 -2.92
N LEU A 50 -18.95 8.46 -2.15
CA LEU A 50 -19.07 7.11 -2.71
C LEU A 50 -20.40 6.94 -3.41
N ASP A 51 -20.45 6.07 -4.43
CA ASP A 51 -21.63 5.81 -5.24
C ASP A 51 -22.25 7.11 -5.81
N GLY A 52 -21.57 7.68 -6.81
CA GLY A 52 -22.03 8.91 -7.48
C GLY A 52 -23.49 8.87 -7.94
N PRO A 53 -24.08 10.02 -8.33
CA PRO A 53 -25.53 10.20 -8.52
C PRO A 53 -26.19 9.27 -9.56
N ASN A 54 -25.40 8.56 -10.36
CA ASN A 54 -25.85 7.61 -11.37
C ASN A 54 -26.07 6.18 -10.85
N TYR A 55 -25.75 5.88 -9.57
CA TYR A 55 -26.17 4.63 -8.94
C TYR A 55 -27.65 4.75 -8.57
N GLY A 56 -28.49 4.35 -9.52
CA GLY A 56 -29.90 4.70 -9.61
C GLY A 56 -30.73 4.45 -8.34
N THR A 57 -31.69 5.37 -8.11
CA THR A 57 -33.04 5.30 -7.49
C THR A 57 -33.40 4.32 -6.37
N ILE A 58 -32.58 3.35 -5.99
CA ILE A 58 -32.81 2.43 -4.89
C ILE A 58 -32.19 3.06 -3.65
N CYS A 59 -33.04 3.58 -2.76
CA CYS A 59 -32.70 4.23 -1.50
C CYS A 59 -31.37 3.72 -0.90
N CYS A 60 -30.28 4.46 -1.14
CA CYS A 60 -28.90 4.07 -0.86
C CYS A 60 -28.58 4.01 0.65
N THR A 61 -29.56 4.25 1.52
CA THR A 61 -29.39 4.40 2.98
C THR A 61 -28.88 3.15 3.67
N ASN A 62 -28.98 1.97 3.04
CA ASN A 62 -28.55 0.69 3.60
C ASN A 62 -27.28 0.13 2.94
N SER A 63 -26.56 0.93 2.16
CA SER A 63 -25.28 0.46 1.59
C SER A 63 -24.27 0.22 2.70
N VAL A 64 -23.62 -0.93 2.61
CA VAL A 64 -22.66 -1.39 3.61
C VAL A 64 -21.29 -1.44 2.95
N TYR A 65 -20.31 -0.84 3.60
CA TYR A 65 -18.94 -0.74 3.07
C TYR A 65 -17.94 -1.42 4.00
N GLN A 66 -16.89 -1.96 3.40
CA GLN A 66 -15.73 -2.49 4.07
C GLN A 66 -14.49 -1.76 3.55
N LEU A 67 -13.58 -1.43 4.45
CA LEU A 67 -12.29 -0.84 4.11
C LEU A 67 -11.22 -1.91 4.20
N VAL A 68 -10.41 -2.01 3.15
CA VAL A 68 -9.24 -2.88 3.06
C VAL A 68 -8.00 -2.01 2.87
N LEU A 69 -7.00 -2.23 3.71
CA LEU A 69 -5.76 -1.44 3.74
C LEU A 69 -4.55 -2.36 3.77
N TRP A 70 -3.51 -2.04 3.01
CA TRP A 70 -2.23 -2.76 3.12
C TRP A 70 -1.06 -1.93 2.62
N VAL A 71 0.14 -2.33 3.05
CA VAL A 71 1.42 -1.83 2.50
C VAL A 71 2.12 -2.97 1.76
N GLU A 72 2.14 -4.15 2.36
CA GLU A 72 2.63 -5.39 1.76
C GLU A 72 1.45 -6.27 1.35
N PRO A 73 1.41 -6.77 0.10
CA PRO A 73 0.42 -7.78 -0.30
C PRO A 73 0.48 -9.01 0.63
N GLY A 74 -0.68 -9.56 0.98
CA GLY A 74 -0.82 -10.68 1.92
C GLY A 74 -0.81 -10.26 3.40
N LYS A 75 -0.72 -8.96 3.70
CA LYS A 75 -0.84 -8.39 5.06
C LYS A 75 -1.91 -7.31 5.11
N GLU A 76 -3.09 -7.67 4.61
CA GLU A 76 -4.25 -6.80 4.57
C GLU A 76 -4.89 -6.62 5.95
N TYR A 77 -5.26 -5.39 6.24
CA TYR A 77 -6.22 -5.08 7.27
C TYR A 77 -7.61 -4.95 6.64
N GLU A 78 -8.55 -5.73 7.14
CA GLU A 78 -9.95 -5.62 6.79
C GLU A 78 -10.76 -5.01 7.95
N SER A 79 -11.50 -3.95 7.66
CA SER A 79 -12.43 -3.38 8.62
C SER A 79 -13.65 -4.28 8.80
N LYS A 80 -14.40 -4.05 9.88
CA LYS A 80 -15.79 -4.49 9.93
C LYS A 80 -16.59 -3.74 8.86
N PHE A 81 -17.69 -4.36 8.43
CA PHE A 81 -18.69 -3.72 7.60
C PHE A 81 -19.36 -2.55 8.35
N VAL A 82 -19.53 -1.41 7.67
CA VAL A 82 -20.13 -0.19 8.21
C VAL A 82 -21.22 0.31 7.27
N TYR A 83 -22.35 0.71 7.84
CA TYR A 83 -23.40 1.41 7.11
C TYR A 83 -23.06 2.88 6.92
N GLY A 84 -23.36 3.42 5.75
CA GLY A 84 -23.30 4.85 5.53
C GLY A 84 -23.08 5.18 4.08
N SER A 85 -24.12 5.65 3.40
CA SER A 85 -24.04 6.17 2.04
C SER A 85 -24.42 7.65 2.03
N PRO A 86 -23.72 8.51 1.28
CA PRO A 86 -22.47 8.23 0.54
C PRO A 86 -21.21 8.33 1.42
N ASN A 87 -21.38 8.46 2.75
CA ASN A 87 -20.33 8.88 3.67
C ASN A 87 -20.10 7.90 4.85
N PRO A 88 -19.55 6.69 4.62
CA PRO A 88 -19.30 5.73 5.69
C PRO A 88 -18.19 6.22 6.63
N LYS A 89 -18.32 5.93 7.93
CA LYS A 89 -17.39 6.37 8.98
C LYS A 89 -16.81 5.19 9.74
N TRP A 90 -15.48 5.06 9.74
CA TRP A 90 -14.79 4.00 10.49
C TRP A 90 -14.25 4.48 11.82
N ASN A 91 -13.75 5.72 11.90
CA ASN A 91 -13.16 6.33 13.10
C ASN A 91 -12.25 5.36 13.87
N ARG A 92 -11.25 4.80 13.18
CA ARG A 92 -10.43 3.71 13.70
C ARG A 92 -8.96 3.91 13.40
N GLN A 93 -8.11 3.53 14.35
CA GLN A 93 -6.66 3.48 14.18
C GLN A 93 -6.21 2.05 13.90
N VAL A 94 -5.24 1.90 12.99
CA VAL A 94 -4.61 0.63 12.62
C VAL A 94 -3.10 0.82 12.53
N ASN A 95 -2.32 -0.18 12.94
CA ASN A 95 -0.86 -0.16 12.86
C ASN A 95 -0.37 -1.25 11.91
N PHE A 96 0.48 -0.90 10.95
CA PHE A 96 1.15 -1.84 10.06
C PHE A 96 2.63 -1.93 10.40
N GLN A 97 3.14 -3.15 10.57
CA GLN A 97 4.56 -3.41 10.70
C GLN A 97 5.12 -3.92 9.37
N PHE A 98 6.15 -3.28 8.86
CA PHE A 98 6.81 -3.71 7.62
C PHE A 98 8.31 -3.38 7.64
N SER A 99 9.04 -3.95 6.68
CA SER A 99 10.49 -3.76 6.53
C SER A 99 10.81 -2.34 6.08
N ALA A 100 11.86 -1.73 6.65
CA ALA A 100 12.36 -0.41 6.25
C ALA A 100 12.65 -0.27 4.73
N SER A 101 12.86 -1.37 4.01
CA SER A 101 13.02 -1.39 2.56
C SER A 101 11.85 -0.79 1.77
N LEU A 102 10.64 -0.74 2.34
CA LEU A 102 9.46 -0.15 1.71
C LEU A 102 9.35 1.36 1.89
N LEU A 103 10.22 1.99 2.68
CA LEU A 103 10.12 3.43 2.95
C LEU A 103 10.35 4.29 1.70
N GLU A 104 11.14 3.81 0.75
CA GLU A 104 11.54 4.60 -0.42
C GLU A 104 10.49 4.57 -1.55
N TRP A 105 9.73 3.48 -1.66
CA TRP A 105 8.84 3.23 -2.81
C TRP A 105 7.46 2.68 -2.41
N GLY A 106 7.26 2.34 -1.14
CA GLY A 106 6.02 1.80 -0.63
C GLY A 106 4.89 2.81 -0.64
N SER A 107 3.66 2.31 -0.73
CA SER A 107 2.44 3.09 -0.63
C SER A 107 1.44 2.36 0.26
N LEU A 108 0.62 3.12 0.97
CA LEU A 108 -0.60 2.57 1.55
C LEU A 108 -1.61 2.38 0.42
N HIS A 109 -1.95 1.13 0.17
CA HIS A 109 -3.05 0.75 -0.69
C HIS A 109 -4.35 0.82 0.11
N VAL A 110 -5.34 1.44 -0.49
CA VAL A 110 -6.66 1.63 0.10
C VAL A 110 -7.69 1.13 -0.89
N GLU A 111 -8.54 0.22 -0.44
CA GLU A 111 -9.72 -0.23 -1.17
C GLU A 111 -10.97 -0.13 -0.30
N ILE A 112 -12.06 0.34 -0.89
CA ILE A 112 -13.38 0.36 -0.27
C ILE A 112 -14.26 -0.57 -1.10
N LEU A 113 -14.75 -1.61 -0.45
CA LEU A 113 -15.64 -2.59 -1.02
C LEU A 113 -17.06 -2.27 -0.60
N ARG A 114 -18.01 -2.33 -1.53
CA ARG A 114 -19.43 -2.26 -1.20
C ARG A 114 -20.01 -3.67 -1.18
N LYS A 115 -20.80 -3.96 -0.14
CA LYS A 115 -21.61 -5.17 -0.08
C LYS A 115 -22.91 -4.94 -0.84
N ASP A 116 -23.21 -5.84 -1.76
CA ASP A 116 -24.50 -5.93 -2.41
C ASP A 116 -25.49 -6.70 -1.55
N ASN A 117 -26.72 -6.21 -1.55
CA ASN A 117 -27.85 -6.89 -0.93
C ASN A 117 -28.62 -7.77 -1.92
N SER A 118 -28.16 -7.90 -3.17
CA SER A 118 -28.77 -8.81 -4.14
C SER A 118 -28.51 -10.26 -3.74
N GLU A 119 -29.54 -11.11 -3.82
CA GLU A 119 -29.43 -12.53 -3.53
C GLU A 119 -28.18 -13.12 -4.18
N PRO A 120 -27.30 -13.78 -3.42
CA PRO A 120 -26.07 -14.29 -3.97
C PRO A 120 -26.44 -15.46 -4.88
N GLY A 121 -26.38 -15.23 -6.19
CA GLY A 121 -25.89 -16.29 -7.08
C GLY A 121 -24.45 -16.65 -6.71
N THR A 122 -23.68 -17.22 -7.64
CA THR A 122 -22.26 -17.58 -7.44
C THR A 122 -21.29 -16.42 -7.13
N SER A 123 -21.78 -15.22 -6.83
CA SER A 123 -21.01 -14.03 -6.46
C SER A 123 -21.06 -13.83 -4.94
N ASN A 124 -19.93 -13.43 -4.34
CA ASN A 124 -19.80 -13.18 -2.90
C ASN A 124 -20.57 -11.92 -2.42
N GLY A 125 -21.42 -11.33 -3.26
CA GLY A 125 -22.23 -10.15 -2.91
C GLY A 125 -21.38 -8.92 -2.63
N ILE A 126 -20.25 -8.75 -3.33
CA ILE A 126 -19.40 -7.56 -3.27
C ILE A 126 -19.42 -6.91 -4.65
N SER A 127 -19.99 -5.70 -4.76
CA SER A 127 -19.83 -4.85 -5.95
C SER A 127 -18.96 -3.66 -5.62
N GLY A 128 -18.29 -3.14 -6.64
CA GLY A 128 -17.65 -1.83 -6.58
C GLY A 128 -16.44 -1.77 -5.64
N VAL A 129 -15.26 -1.67 -6.26
CA VAL A 129 -14.01 -1.42 -5.56
C VAL A 129 -13.57 0.00 -5.88
N SER A 130 -13.69 0.89 -4.89
CA SER A 130 -13.09 2.23 -4.93
C SER A 130 -11.68 2.12 -4.38
N ARG A 131 -10.68 2.64 -5.08
CA ARG A 131 -9.27 2.46 -4.70
C ARG A 131 -8.46 3.73 -4.81
N THR A 132 -7.45 3.82 -3.94
CA THR A 132 -6.38 4.81 -4.05
C THR A 132 -5.06 4.24 -3.55
N ARG A 133 -3.95 4.90 -3.92
CA ARG A 133 -2.61 4.59 -3.44
C ARG A 133 -2.01 5.86 -2.88
N ILE A 134 -1.62 5.82 -1.61
CA ILE A 134 -1.09 6.98 -0.90
C ILE A 134 0.38 6.71 -0.57
N PRO A 135 1.32 7.48 -1.12
CA PRO A 135 2.73 7.32 -0.79
C PRO A 135 2.96 7.47 0.71
N LEU A 136 3.80 6.60 1.28
CA LEU A 136 4.12 6.63 2.70
C LEU A 136 4.79 7.96 3.09
N PRO A 137 4.55 8.46 4.31
CA PRO A 137 5.28 9.62 4.83
C PRO A 137 6.71 9.23 5.15
N LYS A 138 7.60 10.22 5.27
CA LYS A 138 8.94 9.99 5.82
C LYS A 138 8.85 9.64 7.30
N ILE A 139 9.90 9.01 7.82
CA ILE A 139 10.03 8.73 9.26
C ILE A 139 9.80 10.00 10.08
N ASN A 140 9.03 9.86 11.16
CA ASN A 140 8.64 10.93 12.08
C ASN A 140 7.79 12.04 11.45
N GLN A 141 7.31 11.86 10.22
CA GLN A 141 6.34 12.76 9.59
C GLN A 141 4.92 12.23 9.70
N LYS A 142 3.98 13.17 9.83
CA LYS A 142 2.55 12.92 9.71
C LYS A 142 2.10 13.37 8.32
N LYS A 143 1.33 12.54 7.64
CA LYS A 143 0.64 12.88 6.39
C LYS A 143 -0.85 12.70 6.61
N GLU A 144 -1.60 13.76 6.47
CA GLU A 144 -3.03 13.79 6.73
C GLU A 144 -3.72 14.52 5.59
N GLY A 145 -4.90 14.06 5.20
CA GLY A 145 -5.69 14.79 4.24
C GLY A 145 -6.80 13.98 3.61
N LYS A 146 -7.26 14.53 2.50
CA LYS A 146 -8.31 13.99 1.64
C LYS A 146 -7.67 13.38 0.40
N PHE A 147 -7.92 12.10 0.17
CA PHE A 147 -7.31 11.33 -0.92
C PHE A 147 -8.39 10.88 -1.89
N GLY A 148 -8.26 11.25 -3.16
CA GLY A 148 -9.19 10.87 -4.21
C GLY A 148 -9.20 9.36 -4.44
N LEU A 149 -10.39 8.80 -4.54
CA LEU A 149 -10.63 7.41 -4.86
C LEU A 149 -11.00 7.27 -6.33
N THR A 150 -10.73 6.10 -6.90
CA THR A 150 -11.05 5.77 -8.29
C THR A 150 -11.70 4.40 -8.37
N LYS A 151 -12.58 4.20 -9.33
CA LYS A 151 -13.25 2.93 -9.60
C LYS A 151 -13.01 2.49 -11.03
N SER A 152 -12.81 1.19 -11.22
CA SER A 152 -12.88 0.61 -12.56
C SER A 152 -14.31 0.39 -12.97
N GLU A 153 -14.67 0.91 -14.13
CA GLU A 153 -15.91 0.62 -14.85
C GLU A 153 -15.52 0.11 -16.23
N GLY A 154 -15.53 -1.22 -16.40
CA GLY A 154 -14.95 -1.87 -17.58
C GLY A 154 -13.46 -1.55 -17.72
N HIS A 155 -13.08 -0.96 -18.86
CA HIS A 155 -11.70 -0.55 -19.15
C HIS A 155 -11.35 0.87 -18.70
N VAL A 156 -12.27 1.59 -18.06
CA VAL A 156 -12.10 3.01 -17.70
C VAL A 156 -11.96 3.16 -16.18
N LEU A 157 -11.04 4.03 -15.74
CA LEU A 157 -10.95 4.50 -14.37
C LEU A 157 -11.74 5.80 -14.22
N LYS A 158 -12.74 5.82 -13.33
CA LYS A 158 -13.51 7.02 -12.99
C LYS A 158 -13.17 7.47 -11.57
N ALA A 159 -13.15 8.78 -11.34
CA ALA A 159 -13.04 9.33 -9.99
C ALA A 159 -14.32 9.01 -9.20
N GLU A 160 -14.17 8.60 -7.93
CA GLU A 160 -15.28 8.19 -7.08
C GLU A 160 -15.04 8.62 -5.64
N GLY A 161 -15.37 9.88 -5.32
CA GLY A 161 -15.30 10.36 -3.94
C GLY A 161 -13.88 10.38 -3.38
N HIS A 162 -13.78 10.42 -2.04
CA HIS A 162 -12.50 10.53 -1.34
C HIS A 162 -12.51 9.80 0.00
N ILE A 163 -11.31 9.47 0.48
CA ILE A 163 -11.10 8.99 1.85
C ILE A 163 -10.32 10.04 2.66
N PHE A 164 -10.73 10.22 3.92
CA PHE A 164 -10.05 11.07 4.89
C PHE A 164 -9.31 10.19 5.89
N LEU A 165 -8.00 10.35 5.92
CA LEU A 165 -7.15 9.64 6.87
C LEU A 165 -5.90 10.44 7.22
N SER A 166 -5.29 10.04 8.33
CA SER A 166 -3.97 10.47 8.77
C SER A 166 -3.06 9.24 8.85
N MET A 167 -1.79 9.39 8.50
CA MET A 167 -0.79 8.36 8.66
C MET A 167 0.50 8.95 9.23
N LYS A 168 1.10 8.24 10.18
CA LYS A 168 2.36 8.60 10.82
C LYS A 168 3.28 7.40 10.86
N LEU A 169 4.55 7.63 10.58
CA LEU A 169 5.54 6.57 10.54
C LEU A 169 6.54 6.74 11.68
N GLY A 170 6.73 5.68 12.46
CA GLY A 170 7.68 5.60 13.56
C GLY A 170 8.65 4.43 13.37
N GLN A 171 9.89 4.62 13.81
CA GLN A 171 10.85 3.51 13.90
C GLN A 171 10.59 2.72 15.18
N TYR A 172 10.59 1.40 15.07
CA TYR A 172 10.72 0.53 16.24
C TYR A 172 12.20 0.30 16.48
N ILE A 173 12.74 0.86 17.56
CA ILE A 173 14.05 0.45 18.06
C ILE A 173 13.74 -0.68 19.03
N SER A 174 14.09 -1.93 18.69
CA SER A 174 14.16 -2.96 19.71
C SER A 174 15.29 -2.55 20.66
N LEU A 175 14.93 -2.08 21.84
CA LEU A 175 15.87 -2.04 22.95
C LEU A 175 15.98 -3.49 23.42
N ASP A 176 17.05 -4.15 23.00
CA ASP A 176 17.44 -5.42 23.59
C ASP A 176 17.94 -5.11 25.02
N ASP A 177 17.30 -5.72 26.03
CA ASP A 177 17.73 -5.75 27.44
C ASP A 177 18.96 -6.67 27.64
#